data_AF-A0A523W3L6-F1
#
_entry.id   AF-A0A523W3L6-F1
#
_cell.length_a   1.000
_cell.length_b   1.000
_cell.length_c   1.000
_cell.angle_alpha   90.00
_cell.angle_beta   90.00
_cell.angle_gamma   90.00
#
_symmetry.space_group_name_H-M   'P 1'
#
loop_
_entity.id
_entity.type
_entity.pdbx_description
1 polymer ?
#
loop_
_entity_poly.entity_id
_entity_poly.type
_entity_poly.pdbx_seq_one_letter_code
_entity_poly.pdbx_strand_id
1 'polypeptide(L)'
;MVWSKLQASDKFMCVVAIIGGIVGLIESGLHMLNFFEFWSFGIYIEIAAVVLAIIAILLGIKPVHYTPSILVVLGLFLIIFGSWIGGIVVLIAALIGILS
;
A
#
# COMPACT_ATOMS: atom_id res chain seq x y z
N MET A 1 -30.77 3.97 -4.29
CA MET A 1 -29.62 4.04 -5.23
C MET A 1 -28.33 4.59 -4.63
N VAL A 2 -28.33 5.22 -3.43
CA VAL A 2 -27.09 5.73 -2.80
C VAL A 2 -26.23 4.59 -2.22
N TRP A 3 -26.86 3.60 -1.58
CA TRP A 3 -26.20 2.44 -0.98
C TRP A 3 -25.37 1.60 -1.97
N SER A 4 -25.80 1.48 -3.24
CA SER A 4 -25.06 0.72 -4.25
C SER A 4 -23.77 1.42 -4.71
N LYS A 5 -23.70 2.76 -4.60
CA LYS A 5 -22.51 3.54 -4.98
C LYS A 5 -21.43 3.48 -3.89
N LEU A 6 -21.84 3.60 -2.63
CA LEU A 6 -20.97 3.42 -1.46
C LEU A 6 -20.30 2.05 -1.48
N GLN A 7 -21.10 1.01 -1.67
CA GLN A 7 -20.62 -0.37 -1.71
C GLN A 7 -19.70 -0.67 -2.92
N ALA A 8 -19.84 0.08 -4.01
CA ALA A 8 -18.95 -0.02 -5.17
C ALA A 8 -17.63 0.72 -4.94
N SER A 9 -17.67 1.89 -4.31
CA SER A 9 -16.49 2.69 -3.95
C SER A 9 -15.61 1.97 -2.93
N ASP A 10 -16.20 1.34 -1.90
CA ASP A 10 -15.47 0.53 -0.92
C ASP A 10 -14.74 -0.67 -1.56
N LYS A 11 -15.41 -1.35 -2.50
CA LYS A 11 -14.79 -2.45 -3.26
C LYS A 11 -13.67 -1.94 -4.17
N PHE A 12 -13.86 -0.76 -4.76
CA PHE A 12 -12.84 -0.14 -5.60
C PHE A 12 -11.61 0.25 -4.79
N MET A 13 -11.78 0.87 -3.62
CA MET A 13 -10.68 1.11 -2.66
C MET A 13 -9.93 -0.18 -2.37
N CYS A 14 -10.63 -1.26 -2.03
CA CYS A 14 -10.03 -2.54 -1.67
C CYS A 14 -9.16 -3.09 -2.81
N VAL A 15 -9.67 -3.06 -4.04
CA VAL A 15 -8.93 -3.52 -5.22
C VAL A 15 -7.70 -2.66 -5.48
N VAL A 16 -7.82 -1.34 -5.39
CA VAL A 16 -6.68 -0.42 -5.61
C VAL A 16 -5.63 -0.59 -4.50
N ALA A 17 -6.04 -0.83 -3.25
CA ALA A 17 -5.13 -1.10 -2.13
C ALA A 17 -4.34 -2.39 -2.34
N ILE A 18 -4.99 -3.46 -2.81
CA ILE A 18 -4.33 -4.73 -3.13
C ILE A 18 -3.33 -4.52 -4.27
N ILE A 19 -3.74 -3.84 -5.35
CA ILE A 19 -2.84 -3.56 -6.49
C ILE A 19 -1.64 -2.73 -6.03
N GLY A 20 -1.85 -1.68 -5.24
CA GLY A 20 -0.78 -0.84 -4.71
C GLY A 20 0.18 -1.61 -3.82
N GLY A 21 -0.33 -2.48 -2.95
CA GLY A 21 0.50 -3.35 -2.12
C GLY A 21 1.29 -4.38 -2.94
N ILE A 22 0.72 -4.96 -3.99
CA ILE A 22 1.45 -5.88 -4.89
C ILE A 22 2.58 -5.15 -5.63
N VAL A 23 2.29 -3.96 -6.17
CA VAL A 23 3.30 -3.13 -6.84
C VAL A 23 4.41 -2.77 -5.85
N GLY A 24 4.06 -2.40 -4.62
CA GLY A 24 5.06 -2.08 -3.61
C GLY A 24 5.91 -3.26 -3.17
N LEU A 25 5.34 -4.47 -3.12
CA LEU A 25 6.11 -5.70 -2.93
C LEU A 25 7.11 -5.95 -4.05
N ILE A 26 6.70 -5.77 -5.30
CA ILE A 26 7.57 -5.96 -6.47
C ILE A 26 8.70 -4.93 -6.46
N GLU A 27 8.39 -3.67 -6.18
CA GLU A 27 9.35 -2.56 -6.12
C GLU A 27 10.39 -2.78 -5.02
N SER A 28 9.95 -3.12 -3.81
CA SER A 28 10.85 -3.44 -2.68
C SER A 28 11.69 -4.69 -2.97
N GLY A 29 11.11 -5.71 -3.62
CA GLY A 29 11.82 -6.91 -4.04
C GLY A 29 12.90 -6.64 -5.09
N LEU A 30 12.62 -5.76 -6.06
CA LEU A 30 13.60 -5.31 -7.06
C LEU A 30 14.76 -4.54 -6.42
N HIS A 31 14.47 -3.69 -5.44
CA HIS A 31 15.48 -2.97 -4.67
C HIS A 31 16.38 -3.93 -3.88
N MET A 32 15.80 -4.95 -3.24
CA MET A 32 16.58 -6.00 -2.56
C MET A 32 17.51 -6.77 -3.51
N LEU A 33 17.11 -6.99 -4.76
CA LEU A 33 17.94 -7.67 -5.77
C LEU A 33 19.05 -6.77 -6.35
N ASN A 34 18.95 -5.45 -6.19
CA ASN A 34 20.03 -4.52 -6.53
C ASN A 34 21.11 -4.54 -5.43
N PHE A 35 21.94 -5.58 -5.47
CA PHE A 35 22.98 -5.89 -4.47
C PHE A 35 24.04 -4.80 -4.24
N PHE A 36 24.08 -3.72 -5.03
CA PHE A 36 25.10 -2.66 -4.92
C PHE A 36 24.91 -1.75 -3.68
N GLU A 37 23.71 -1.67 -3.10
CA GLU A 37 23.45 -0.93 -1.84
C GLU A 37 23.26 -1.86 -0.62
N PHE A 38 23.45 -3.17 -0.81
CA PHE A 38 23.10 -4.23 0.14
C PHE A 38 23.96 -4.26 1.42
N TRP A 39 25.02 -3.45 1.49
CA TRP A 39 26.01 -3.50 2.58
C TRP A 39 25.81 -2.46 3.68
N SER A 40 24.72 -1.68 3.65
CA SER A 40 24.41 -0.69 4.68
C SER A 40 22.94 -0.74 5.09
N PHE A 41 22.54 0.14 6.02
CA PHE A 41 21.21 0.27 6.66
C PHE A 41 19.96 0.14 5.74
N GLY A 42 20.14 0.19 4.41
CA GLY A 42 19.08 0.01 3.40
C GLY A 42 18.32 -1.32 3.51
N ILE A 43 18.94 -2.42 3.94
CA ILE A 43 18.22 -3.71 4.04
C ILE A 43 17.05 -3.67 5.04
N TYR A 44 17.20 -2.96 6.15
CA TYR A 44 16.14 -2.83 7.15
C TYR A 44 14.99 -1.97 6.64
N ILE A 45 15.30 -0.97 5.81
CA ILE A 45 14.34 -0.09 5.17
C ILE A 45 13.50 -0.89 4.15
N GLU A 46 14.15 -1.68 3.30
CA GLU A 46 13.47 -2.50 2.31
C GLU A 46 12.61 -3.61 2.94
N ILE A 47 13.09 -4.25 4.02
CA ILE A 47 12.28 -5.22 4.77
C ILE A 47 11.04 -4.54 5.36
N ALA A 48 11.17 -3.33 5.90
CA ALA A 48 10.02 -2.58 6.42
C ALA A 48 9.01 -2.28 5.30
N ALA A 49 9.47 -1.87 4.11
CA ALA A 49 8.61 -1.63 2.95
C ALA A 49 7.83 -2.90 2.54
N VAL A 50 8.48 -4.06 2.51
CA VAL A 50 7.83 -5.36 2.25
C VAL A 50 6.73 -5.65 3.27
N VAL A 51 6.99 -5.48 4.56
CA VAL A 51 5.99 -5.72 5.62
C VAL A 51 4.79 -4.79 5.47
N LEU A 52 5.03 -3.50 5.21
CA LEU A 52 3.97 -2.51 5.01
C LEU A 52 3.12 -2.82 3.78
N ALA A 53 3.75 -3.25 2.69
CA ALA A 53 3.06 -3.67 1.48
C ALA A 53 2.14 -4.88 1.72
N ILE A 54 2.60 -5.87 2.51
CA ILE A 54 1.77 -7.02 2.92
C ILE A 54 0.58 -6.55 3.76
N ILE A 55 0.79 -5.64 4.71
CA ILE A 55 -0.30 -5.10 5.54
C ILE A 55 -1.33 -4.37 4.66
N ALA A 56 -0.90 -3.59 3.67
CA ALA A 56 -1.80 -2.92 2.73
C ALA A 56 -2.65 -3.92 1.93
N ILE A 57 -2.07 -5.04 1.48
CA ILE A 57 -2.81 -6.12 0.81
C ILE A 57 -3.84 -6.75 1.74
N LEU A 58 -3.45 -7.06 2.98
CA LEU A 58 -4.35 -7.67 3.96
C LEU A 58 -5.54 -6.76 4.27
N LEU A 59 -5.31 -5.45 4.40
CA LEU A 59 -6.36 -4.43 4.56
C LEU A 59 -7.29 -4.34 3.35
N GLY A 60 -6.77 -4.50 2.14
CA GLY A 60 -7.59 -4.55 0.94
C GLY A 60 -8.42 -5.84 0.84
N ILE A 61 -7.92 -6.98 1.30
CA ILE A 61 -8.67 -8.24 1.32
C ILE A 61 -9.77 -8.20 2.39
N LYS A 62 -9.44 -7.70 3.58
CA LYS A 62 -10.35 -7.63 4.72
C LYS A 62 -10.34 -6.21 5.29
N PRO A 63 -11.15 -5.30 4.74
CA PRO A 63 -11.23 -3.94 5.25
C PRO A 63 -11.80 -3.93 6.67
N VAL A 64 -11.17 -3.14 7.53
CA VAL A 64 -11.62 -2.74 8.86
C VAL A 64 -12.26 -1.33 8.81
N HIS A 65 -12.89 -0.91 9.91
CA HIS A 65 -13.62 0.36 9.95
C HIS A 65 -12.76 1.59 9.59
N TYR A 66 -11.48 1.59 10.00
CA TYR A 66 -10.54 2.68 9.75
C TYR A 66 -9.58 2.43 8.59
N THR A 67 -9.92 1.51 7.67
CA THR A 67 -9.06 1.14 6.53
C THR A 67 -8.55 2.33 5.73
N PRO A 68 -9.38 3.33 5.36
CA PRO A 68 -8.89 4.46 4.57
C PRO A 68 -7.80 5.24 5.29
N SER A 69 -8.00 5.56 6.58
CA SER A 69 -7.01 6.28 7.38
C SER A 69 -5.72 5.48 7.58
N ILE A 70 -5.82 4.15 7.76
CA ILE A 70 -4.66 3.28 7.89
C ILE A 70 -3.89 3.21 6.57
N LEU A 71 -4.58 3.14 5.43
CA LEU A 71 -3.96 3.15 4.10
C LEU A 71 -3.23 4.47 3.82
N VAL A 72 -3.71 5.62 4.32
CA VAL A 72 -2.96 6.90 4.23
C VAL A 72 -1.59 6.77 4.90
N VAL A 73 -1.59 6.27 6.14
CA VAL A 73 -0.38 6.12 6.94
C VAL A 73 0.57 5.11 6.29
N LEU A 74 0.05 3.98 5.83
CA LEU A 74 0.84 2.94 5.14
C LEU A 74 1.43 3.46 3.83
N GLY A 75 0.65 4.18 3.02
CA GLY A 75 1.12 4.75 1.76
C GLY A 75 2.26 5.75 1.97
N LEU A 76 2.16 6.61 2.98
CA LEU A 76 3.24 7.54 3.34
C LEU A 76 4.50 6.79 3.77
N PHE A 77 4.37 5.79 4.64
CA PHE A 77 5.53 5.00 5.07
C PHE A 77 6.16 4.24 3.90
N LEU A 78 5.37 3.65 3.00
CA LEU A 78 5.88 2.99 1.80
C LEU A 78 6.74 3.93 0.95
N ILE A 79 6.32 5.18 0.75
CA ILE A 79 7.10 6.17 0.00
C ILE A 79 8.41 6.50 0.74
N ILE A 80 8.36 6.69 2.06
CA ILE A 80 9.56 6.99 2.87
C ILE A 80 10.55 5.83 2.83
N PHE A 81 10.06 4.59 2.84
CA PHE A 81 10.89 3.38 2.84
C PHE A 81 11.28 2.90 1.44
N GLY A 82 11.01 3.66 0.38
CA GLY A 82 11.57 3.40 -0.95
C GLY A 82 10.62 2.76 -1.96
N SER A 83 9.37 2.45 -1.59
CA SER A 83 8.34 2.01 -2.55
C SER A 83 7.49 3.20 -3.00
N TRP A 84 7.94 3.87 -4.05
CA TRP A 84 7.33 5.09 -4.56
C TRP A 84 6.03 4.79 -5.29
N ILE A 85 6.08 3.92 -6.30
CA ILE A 85 4.91 3.62 -7.12
C ILE A 85 3.87 2.87 -6.29
N GLY A 86 4.30 1.87 -5.52
CA GLY A 86 3.41 1.14 -4.61
C GLY A 86 2.76 2.04 -3.58
N GLY A 87 3.54 2.89 -2.92
CA GLY A 87 3.05 3.84 -1.92
C GLY A 87 2.05 4.86 -2.48
N ILE A 88 2.29 5.41 -3.67
CA ILE A 88 1.36 6.34 -4.34
C ILE A 88 0.02 5.65 -4.63
N VAL A 89 0.04 4.42 -5.16
CA VAL A 89 -1.20 3.68 -5.46
C VAL A 89 -1.97 3.37 -4.18
N VAL A 90 -1.28 3.04 -3.09
CA VAL A 90 -1.91 2.85 -1.76
C VAL A 90 -2.53 4.16 -1.24
N LEU A 91 -1.90 5.32 -1.46
CA LEU A 91 -2.50 6.62 -1.12
C LEU A 91 -3.74 6.93 -1.96
N ILE A 92 -3.73 6.59 -3.24
CA ILE A 92 -4.92 6.74 -4.10
C ILE A 92 -6.07 5.86 -3.57
N ALA A 93 -5.78 4.61 -3.18
CA ALA A 93 -6.76 3.74 -2.54
C ALA A 93 -7.33 4.39 -1.27
N ALA A 94 -6.46 4.95 -0.42
CA ALA A 94 -6.87 5.64 0.80
C ALA A 94 -7.81 6.81 0.53
N LEU A 95 -7.50 7.65 -0.48
CA LEU A 95 -8.34 8.78 -0.87
C LEU A 95 -9.71 8.33 -1.38
N ILE A 96 -9.77 7.27 -2.18
CA ILE A 96 -11.03 6.67 -2.64
C ILE A 96 -11.86 6.23 -1.42
N GLY A 97 -11.22 5.60 -0.44
CA GLY A 97 -11.88 5.16 0.79
C GLY A 97 -12.42 6.30 1.67
N ILE A 98 -11.72 7.43 1.73
CA ILE A 98 -12.16 8.61 2.51
C ILE A 98 -13.33 9.32 1.82
N LEU A 99 -13.37 9.28 0.48
CA LEU A 99 -14.39 9.92 -0.34
C LEU A 99 -15.63 9.03 -0.60
N SER A 100 -15.54 7.75 -0.21
CA SER A 100 -16.61 6.76 -0.20
C SER A 100 -17.61 7.11 0.91
#